data_AF-A0A381TR21-F1
#
_entry.id   AF-A0A381TR21-F1
#
_cell.length_a   1.000
_cell.length_b   1.000
_cell.length_c   1.000
_cell.angle_alpha   90.00
_cell.angle_beta   90.00
_cell.angle_gamma   90.00
#
_symmetry.space_group_name_H-M   'P 1'
#
loop_
_entity.id
_entity.type
_entity.pdbx_description
1 polymer ?
#
loop_
_entity_poly.entity_id
_entity_poly.type
_entity_poly.pdbx_seq_one_letter_code
_entity_poly.pdbx_strand_id
1 'polypeptide(L)'
;MEEVKVEPRDPFMGKDKERKNFFVKISKITNSPKYGKVHVIEDRSERRGIFFKYTTKGEIPEARVGDCIIIHATCNHGKNSLDGQDQTYFNRVQLIKNVGSTEDPITTNNIRSSETDVLEGETKHWSAQVENSQNI
;
A
#
# COMPACT_ATOMS: atom_id res chain seq x y z
N MET A 1 1.39 -29.66 35.57
CA MET A 1 1.56 -28.78 34.41
C MET A 1 0.24 -28.79 33.68
N GLU A 2 -0.52 -27.70 33.80
CA GLU A 2 -1.86 -27.58 33.23
C GLU A 2 -1.71 -27.33 31.72
N GLU A 3 -2.28 -28.20 30.89
CA GLU A 3 -2.28 -28.03 29.44
C GLU A 3 -3.09 -26.78 29.08
N VAL A 4 -2.40 -25.70 28.74
CA VAL A 4 -3.05 -24.51 28.17
C VAL A 4 -3.58 -24.90 26.79
N LYS A 5 -4.88 -25.19 26.72
CA LYS A 5 -5.61 -25.34 25.45
C LYS A 5 -5.62 -23.98 24.77
N VAL A 6 -4.68 -23.76 23.86
CA VAL A 6 -4.72 -22.61 22.96
C VAL A 6 -5.81 -22.90 21.94
N GLU A 7 -6.98 -22.29 22.14
CA GLU A 7 -8.04 -22.26 21.13
C GLU A 7 -7.43 -21.85 19.78
N PRO A 8 -7.65 -22.61 18.70
CA PRO A 8 -7.08 -22.29 17.40
C PRO A 8 -7.59 -20.92 16.98
N ARG A 9 -6.66 -19.97 16.80
CA ARG A 9 -7.00 -18.63 16.31
C ARG A 9 -7.64 -18.78 14.93
N ASP A 10 -8.80 -18.13 14.73
CA ASP A 10 -9.45 -18.08 13.42
C ASP A 10 -8.43 -17.58 12.38
N PRO A 11 -8.13 -18.36 11.33
CA PRO A 11 -7.10 -18.00 10.35
C PRO A 11 -7.51 -16.80 9.48
N PHE A 12 -8.78 -16.39 9.51
CA PHE A 12 -9.29 -15.30 8.67
C PHE A 12 -9.49 -14.00 9.44
N MET A 13 -9.36 -12.86 8.74
CA MET A 13 -9.45 -11.53 9.35
C MET A 13 -10.88 -11.08 9.71
N GLY A 14 -11.89 -11.82 9.26
CA GLY A 14 -13.29 -11.52 9.49
C GLY A 14 -14.19 -12.68 9.06
N LYS A 15 -15.50 -12.51 9.24
CA LYS A 15 -16.46 -13.54 8.81
C LYS A 15 -16.52 -13.62 7.29
N ASP A 16 -16.79 -14.79 6.76
CA ASP A 16 -16.94 -14.96 5.30
C ASP A 16 -18.06 -14.04 4.79
N LYS A 17 -17.80 -13.35 3.67
CA LYS A 17 -18.67 -12.37 3.01
C LYS A 17 -19.01 -11.13 3.84
N GLU A 18 -18.38 -10.91 4.99
CA GLU A 18 -18.56 -9.72 5.80
C GLU A 18 -17.92 -8.49 5.12
N ARG A 19 -18.63 -7.35 5.09
CA ARG A 19 -18.09 -6.08 4.60
C ARG A 19 -17.91 -5.09 5.76
N LYS A 20 -16.66 -4.70 6.02
CA LYS A 20 -16.33 -3.74 7.10
C LYS A 20 -14.98 -3.07 6.85
N ASN A 21 -14.56 -2.28 7.84
CA ASN A 21 -13.23 -1.67 7.87
C ASN A 21 -12.21 -2.63 8.49
N PHE A 22 -11.02 -2.67 7.91
CA PHE A 22 -9.88 -3.45 8.39
C PHE A 22 -8.67 -2.53 8.51
N PHE A 23 -7.96 -2.65 9.63
CA PHE A 23 -6.67 -2.00 9.86
C PHE A 23 -5.57 -3.03 9.68
N VAL A 24 -4.72 -2.83 8.67
CA VAL A 24 -3.75 -3.84 8.20
C VAL A 24 -2.45 -3.17 7.80
N LYS A 25 -1.35 -3.92 7.86
CA LYS A 25 -0.04 -3.52 7.36
C LYS A 25 0.20 -4.15 6.00
N ILE A 26 0.75 -3.40 5.05
CA ILE A 26 1.27 -3.97 3.80
C ILE A 26 2.58 -4.69 4.11
N SER A 27 2.58 -6.03 4.09
CA SER A 27 3.80 -6.81 4.30
C SER A 27 4.58 -7.02 3.01
N LYS A 28 3.89 -7.10 1.87
CA LYS A 28 4.54 -7.26 0.56
C LYS A 28 3.69 -6.68 -0.57
N ILE A 29 4.35 -6.13 -1.58
CA ILE A 29 3.73 -5.81 -2.87
C ILE A 29 4.49 -6.59 -3.94
N THR A 30 3.79 -7.41 -4.74
CA THR A 30 4.38 -8.15 -5.85
C THR A 30 3.63 -7.88 -7.15
N ASN A 31 4.27 -8.16 -8.29
CA ASN A 31 3.62 -8.11 -9.59
C ASN A 31 3.36 -9.53 -10.09
N SER A 32 2.10 -9.78 -10.47
CA SER A 32 1.67 -10.99 -11.15
C SER A 32 1.42 -10.66 -12.63
N PRO A 33 1.95 -11.45 -13.57
CA PRO A 33 1.65 -11.28 -15.00
C PRO A 33 0.15 -11.36 -15.30
N LYS A 34 -0.60 -12.18 -14.53
CA LYS A 34 -2.03 -12.43 -14.74
C LYS A 34 -2.93 -11.41 -14.04
N TYR A 35 -2.55 -10.97 -12.84
CA TYR A 35 -3.43 -10.19 -11.96
C TYR A 35 -2.95 -8.74 -11.72
N GLY A 36 -1.76 -8.38 -12.21
CA GLY A 36 -1.13 -7.08 -11.95
C GLY A 36 -0.53 -7.01 -10.55
N LYS A 37 -0.63 -5.84 -9.90
CA LYS A 37 -0.12 -5.62 -8.54
C LYS A 37 -0.91 -6.45 -7.52
N VAL A 38 -0.21 -7.18 -6.66
CA VAL A 38 -0.75 -7.98 -5.56
C VAL A 38 -0.26 -7.38 -4.26
N HIS A 39 -1.18 -7.05 -3.35
CA HIS A 39 -0.88 -6.52 -2.04
C HIS A 39 -1.11 -7.63 -1.03
N VAL A 40 -0.03 -8.05 -0.36
CA VAL A 40 -0.08 -8.97 0.77
C VAL A 40 -0.10 -8.12 2.04
N ILE A 41 -1.04 -8.43 2.91
CA ILE A 41 -1.31 -7.67 4.12
C ILE A 41 -1.41 -8.59 5.33
N GLU A 42 -1.11 -8.00 6.48
CA GLU A 42 -1.21 -8.65 7.79
C GLU A 42 -2.01 -7.76 8.74
N ASP A 43 -2.79 -8.38 9.61
CA ASP A 43 -3.46 -7.69 10.70
C ASP A 43 -2.66 -7.81 12.01
N ARG A 44 -3.20 -7.28 13.09
CA ARG A 44 -2.54 -7.35 14.41
C ARG A 44 -2.39 -8.77 14.97
N SER A 45 -3.13 -9.73 14.43
CA SER A 45 -3.06 -11.13 14.82
C SER A 45 -2.16 -11.94 13.88
N GLU A 46 -1.41 -11.26 13.01
CA GLU A 46 -0.51 -11.87 12.00
C GLU A 46 -1.26 -12.79 11.02
N ARG A 47 -2.57 -12.60 10.89
CA ARG A 47 -3.36 -13.32 9.88
C ARG A 47 -3.02 -12.76 8.52
N ARG A 48 -2.99 -13.61 7.50
CA ARG A 48 -2.62 -13.22 6.14
C ARG A 48 -3.84 -12.82 5.31
N GLY A 49 -3.71 -11.72 4.58
CA GLY A 49 -4.71 -11.26 3.63
C GLY A 49 -4.09 -10.84 2.30
N ILE A 50 -4.90 -10.85 1.25
CA ILE A 50 -4.49 -10.39 -0.08
C ILE A 50 -5.57 -9.56 -0.78
N PHE A 51 -5.15 -8.59 -1.58
CA PHE A 51 -6.00 -7.92 -2.58
C PHE A 51 -5.19 -7.46 -3.79
N PHE A 52 -5.86 -7.30 -4.93
CA PHE A 52 -5.22 -6.90 -6.19
C PHE A 52 -5.44 -5.43 -6.52
N LYS A 53 -6.70 -4.99 -6.48
CA LYS A 53 -7.11 -3.64 -6.89
C LYS A 53 -7.87 -2.97 -5.77
N TYR A 54 -7.73 -1.66 -5.66
CA TYR A 54 -8.48 -0.83 -4.74
C TYR A 54 -8.89 0.47 -5.41
N THR A 55 -9.85 1.14 -4.78
CA THR A 55 -10.29 2.50 -5.14
C THR A 55 -10.01 3.43 -3.96
N THR A 56 -9.83 4.72 -4.22
CA THR A 56 -9.72 5.75 -3.18
C THR A 56 -10.92 6.69 -3.29
N LYS A 57 -11.24 7.36 -2.19
CA LYS A 57 -12.12 8.54 -2.20
C LYS A 57 -11.26 9.75 -1.87
N GLY A 58 -11.01 10.59 -2.87
CA GLY A 58 -10.09 11.72 -2.76
C GLY A 58 -8.62 11.33 -2.94
N GLU A 59 -7.75 12.28 -2.64
CA GLU A 59 -6.29 12.12 -2.73
C GLU A 59 -5.78 11.41 -1.48
N ILE A 60 -5.45 10.12 -1.62
CA ILE A 60 -4.80 9.32 -0.58
C ILE A 60 -3.45 8.87 -1.15
N PRO A 61 -2.33 9.12 -0.44
CA PRO A 61 -1.02 8.65 -0.87
C PRO A 61 -1.02 7.14 -1.13
N GLU A 62 -0.33 6.73 -2.19
CA GLU A 62 -0.20 5.31 -2.53
C GLU A 62 0.40 4.51 -1.36
N ALA A 63 -0.19 3.37 -1.05
CA ALA A 63 0.28 2.48 -0.01
C ALA A 63 1.58 1.77 -0.43
N ARG A 64 2.60 1.85 0.42
CA ARG A 64 3.91 1.21 0.22
C ARG A 64 4.08 0.01 1.16
N VAL A 65 5.09 -0.80 0.89
CA VAL A 65 5.48 -1.87 1.81
C VAL A 65 5.87 -1.26 3.16
N GLY A 66 5.35 -1.84 4.25
CA GLY A 66 5.54 -1.34 5.60
C GLY A 66 4.43 -0.42 6.11
N ASP A 67 3.64 0.19 5.22
CA ASP A 67 2.57 1.12 5.62
C ASP A 67 1.42 0.38 6.32
N CYS A 68 0.87 1.02 7.35
CA CYS A 68 -0.41 0.67 7.93
C CYS A 68 -1.54 1.42 7.21
N ILE A 69 -2.58 0.71 6.80
CA ILE A 69 -3.70 1.26 6.05
C ILE A 69 -5.04 0.87 6.69
N ILE A 70 -6.05 1.70 6.46
CA ILE A 70 -7.45 1.39 6.73
C ILE A 70 -8.13 1.14 5.40
N ILE A 71 -8.66 -0.07 5.22
CA ILE A 71 -9.42 -0.45 4.03
C ILE A 71 -10.87 -0.75 4.41
N HIS A 72 -11.81 -0.40 3.54
CA HIS A 72 -13.19 -0.87 3.58
C HIS A 72 -13.38 -1.92 2.49
N ALA A 73 -13.60 -3.17 2.88
CA ALA A 73 -13.56 -4.32 1.98
C ALA A 73 -14.52 -5.43 2.40
N THR A 74 -14.79 -6.34 1.47
CA THR A 74 -15.52 -7.59 1.72
C THR A 74 -14.52 -8.72 1.94
N CYS A 75 -14.58 -9.36 3.10
CA CYS A 75 -13.78 -10.52 3.48
C CYS A 75 -14.31 -11.77 2.77
N ASN A 76 -13.43 -12.58 2.17
CA ASN A 76 -13.77 -13.92 1.70
C ASN A 76 -12.72 -14.90 2.17
N HIS A 77 -13.16 -16.06 2.65
CA HIS A 77 -12.25 -17.12 3.07
C HIS A 77 -11.67 -17.82 1.85
N GLY A 78 -10.38 -18.08 1.87
CA GLY A 78 -9.70 -18.73 0.76
C GLY A 78 -8.43 -19.43 1.20
N LYS A 79 -7.79 -20.08 0.24
CA LYS A 79 -6.49 -20.72 0.43
C LYS A 79 -5.49 -20.14 -0.54
N ASN A 80 -4.25 -19.97 -0.10
CA ASN A 80 -3.16 -19.62 -0.97
C ASN A 80 -2.88 -20.80 -1.91
N SER A 81 -2.84 -20.52 -3.21
CA SER A 81 -2.67 -21.55 -4.25
C SER A 81 -1.28 -22.19 -4.26
N LEU A 82 -0.28 -21.57 -3.61
CA LEU A 82 1.09 -22.07 -3.60
C LEU A 82 1.37 -23.03 -2.44
N ASP A 83 0.91 -22.70 -1.23
CA ASP A 83 1.22 -23.45 0.01
C ASP A 83 -0.03 -24.08 0.65
N GLY A 84 -1.23 -23.81 0.13
CA GLY A 84 -2.49 -24.33 0.66
C GLY A 84 -2.93 -23.70 1.99
N GLN A 85 -2.21 -22.70 2.50
CA GLN A 85 -2.51 -22.06 3.78
C GLN A 85 -3.76 -21.18 3.69
N ASP A 86 -4.52 -21.14 4.78
CA ASP A 86 -5.69 -20.29 4.88
C ASP A 86 -5.30 -18.80 4.81
N GLN A 87 -6.03 -18.03 4.01
CA GLN A 87 -5.82 -16.60 3.86
C GLN A 87 -7.13 -15.87 3.59
N THR A 88 -7.18 -14.59 3.94
CA THR A 88 -8.32 -13.73 3.63
C THR A 88 -8.18 -13.08 2.26
N TYR A 89 -9.16 -13.26 1.39
CA TYR A 89 -9.24 -12.56 0.11
C TYR A 89 -10.18 -11.35 0.21
N PHE A 90 -9.61 -10.15 0.05
CA PHE A 90 -10.38 -8.91 0.13
C PHE A 90 -10.88 -8.47 -1.24
N ASN A 91 -12.20 -8.32 -1.34
CA ASN A 91 -12.90 -7.84 -2.53
C ASN A 91 -13.46 -6.43 -2.33
N ARG A 92 -13.67 -5.72 -3.44
CA ARG A 92 -14.28 -4.37 -3.47
C ARG A 92 -13.57 -3.43 -2.48
N VAL A 93 -12.25 -3.44 -2.53
CA VAL A 93 -11.38 -2.72 -1.61
C VAL A 93 -11.45 -1.23 -1.88
N GLN A 94 -11.73 -0.47 -0.82
CA GLN A 94 -11.65 0.98 -0.80
C GLN A 94 -10.58 1.37 0.21
N LEU A 95 -9.49 2.00 -0.24
CA LEU A 95 -8.49 2.56 0.66
C LEU A 95 -9.11 3.82 1.27
N ILE A 96 -9.28 3.81 2.59
CA ILE A 96 -9.90 4.90 3.35
C ILE A 96 -8.83 5.85 3.90
N LYS A 97 -7.72 5.29 4.37
CA LYS A 97 -6.61 6.06 4.92
C LYS A 97 -5.30 5.28 4.79
N ASN A 98 -4.24 5.97 4.39
CA ASN A 98 -2.88 5.51 4.60
C ASN A 98 -2.33 6.20 5.87
N VAL A 99 -1.88 5.42 6.85
CA VAL A 99 -1.34 5.90 8.13
C VAL A 99 0.19 6.02 8.08
N GLY A 100 0.83 5.49 7.04
CA GLY A 100 2.28 5.41 6.91
C GLY A 100 2.87 4.25 7.71
N SER A 101 4.19 4.20 7.79
CA SER A 101 4.93 3.23 8.58
C SER A 101 5.40 3.86 9.90
N THR A 102 5.85 3.03 10.85
CA THR A 102 6.44 3.53 12.10
C THR A 102 7.76 4.28 11.85
N GLU A 103 8.46 3.94 10.78
CA GLU A 103 9.73 4.56 10.39
C GLU A 103 9.50 5.90 9.66
N ASP A 104 8.42 6.00 8.89
CA ASP A 104 8.03 7.21 8.15
C ASP A 104 6.51 7.46 8.26
N PRO A 105 6.03 8.10 9.35
CA PRO A 105 4.64 8.47 9.46
C PRO A 105 4.30 9.53 8.40
N ILE A 106 3.21 9.33 7.65
CA ILE A 106 2.74 10.32 6.68
C ILE A 106 2.11 11.47 7.48
N THR A 107 2.86 12.54 7.71
CA THR A 107 2.32 13.79 8.26
C THR A 107 1.40 14.42 7.22
N THR A 108 0.14 14.67 7.58
CA THR A 108 -0.93 15.15 6.67
C THR A 108 -0.71 16.54 6.04
N ASN A 109 0.49 17.12 6.14
CA ASN A 109 0.83 18.42 5.61
C ASN A 109 1.57 18.39 4.25
N ASN A 110 1.85 17.20 3.69
CA ASN A 110 2.44 17.08 2.36
C ASN A 110 1.58 16.20 1.47
N ILE A 111 0.57 16.80 0.82
CA ILE A 111 0.23 16.39 -0.55
C ILE A 111 1.49 16.71 -1.34
N ARG A 112 2.31 15.68 -1.56
CA ARG A 112 3.60 15.79 -2.25
C ARG A 112 3.32 16.31 -3.66
N SER A 113 3.54 17.61 -3.87
CA SER A 113 3.77 18.17 -5.18
C SER A 113 4.82 17.29 -5.84
N SER A 114 4.50 16.79 -7.03
CA SER A 114 5.49 16.19 -7.92
C SER A 114 6.43 17.30 -8.38
N GLU A 115 7.42 17.64 -7.55
CA GLU A 115 8.58 18.40 -7.98
C GLU A 115 9.66 17.41 -8.39
N THR A 116 9.91 17.42 -9.69
CA THR A 116 11.12 16.94 -10.32
C THR A 116 12.32 17.53 -9.61
N ASP A 117 13.08 16.71 -8.89
CA ASP A 117 14.38 17.11 -8.35
C ASP A 117 15.34 17.40 -9.51
N VAL A 118 15.52 18.69 -9.72
CA VAL A 118 16.58 19.35 -10.45
C VAL A 118 17.91 18.94 -9.80
N LEU A 119 18.73 18.17 -10.51
CA LEU A 119 20.15 18.09 -10.23
C LEU A 119 20.84 19.31 -10.86
N GLU A 120 20.85 20.44 -10.16
CA GLU A 120 21.81 21.52 -10.42
C GLU A 120 22.85 21.53 -9.31
N GLY A 121 23.88 20.70 -9.51
CA GLY A 121 25.20 20.94 -8.94
C GLY A 121 25.92 21.97 -9.79
N GLU A 122 26.24 23.11 -9.19
CA GLU A 122 27.03 24.17 -9.79
C GLU A 122 28.35 23.64 -10.38
N THR A 123 28.62 23.94 -11.65
CA THR A 123 30.00 24.12 -12.13
C THR A 123 30.04 25.20 -13.22
N LYS A 124 30.79 26.25 -12.91
CA LYS A 124 31.06 27.41 -13.77
C LYS A 124 32.02 27.04 -14.91
N HIS A 125 31.65 27.27 -16.18
CA HIS A 125 32.57 27.84 -17.19
C HIS A 125 31.88 28.22 -18.51
N TRP A 126 32.09 29.49 -18.93
CA TRP A 126 32.26 30.07 -20.29
C TRP A 126 31.56 29.39 -21.49
N SER A 127 30.80 30.08 -22.35
CA SER A 127 31.14 31.32 -23.06
C SER A 127 29.89 31.95 -23.69
N ALA A 128 29.91 33.27 -23.84
CA ALA A 128 28.93 34.04 -24.62
C ALA A 128 29.07 33.78 -26.13
N GLN A 129 27.96 33.78 -26.85
CA GLN A 129 27.93 34.31 -28.22
C GLN A 129 26.57 34.94 -28.53
N VAL A 130 26.69 36.12 -29.12
CA VAL A 130 25.68 37.14 -29.38
C VAL A 130 25.03 36.85 -30.72
N GLU A 131 23.70 36.88 -30.82
CA GLU A 131 23.03 37.28 -32.06
C GLU A 131 21.93 38.29 -31.76
N ASN A 132 22.17 39.50 -32.23
CA ASN A 132 21.28 40.64 -32.22
C ASN A 132 20.98 40.95 -33.69
N SER A 133 19.72 41.01 -34.10
CA SER A 133 19.21 41.67 -35.32
C SER A 133 17.67 41.67 -35.24
N GLN A 134 17.08 42.61 -34.50
CA GLN A 134 16.54 43.91 -34.96
C GLN A 134 15.27 43.81 -35.84
N ASN A 135 14.19 44.39 -35.29
CA ASN A 135 13.10 45.04 -36.03
C ASN A 135 13.67 46.05 -37.04
N ILE A 136 13.26 45.96 -38.30
CA ILE A 136 12.38 46.92 -39.01
C ILE A 136 11.47 46.12 -39.95
#